data_AF-A0A2G9F9I2-F1
#
_entry.id   AF-A0A2G9F9I2-F1
#
_cell.length_a   1.000
_cell.length_b   1.000
_cell.length_c   1.000
_cell.angle_alpha   90.00
_cell.angle_beta   90.00
_cell.angle_gamma   90.00
#
_symmetry.space_group_name_H-M   'P 1'
#
loop_
_entity.id
_entity.type
_entity.pdbx_description
1 polymer ?
#
loop_
_entity_poly.entity_id
_entity_poly.type
_entity_poly.pdbx_seq_one_letter_code
_entity_poly.pdbx_strand_id
1 'polypeptide(L)'
;MNKEQFKEEVREVIKGYGKDIGVDFEVVYLDEDTMPKDAKGSTGSALINKETEKMLIPIDVNKIKDAVSLWGVIAEEVSHIQE
;
A
#
# COMPACT_ATOMS: atom_id res chain seq x y z
N MET A 1 9.16 -4.61 19.17
CA MET A 1 8.04 -4.08 18.38
C MET A 1 7.18 -5.26 17.93
N ASN A 2 5.90 -5.28 18.28
CA ASN A 2 4.98 -6.31 17.79
C ASN A 2 4.60 -6.00 16.32
N LYS A 3 4.19 -7.01 15.53
CA LYS A 3 3.77 -6.83 14.13
C LYS A 3 2.68 -5.76 13.97
N GLU A 4 1.77 -5.66 14.94
CA GLU A 4 0.73 -4.64 14.95
C GLU A 4 1.28 -3.22 15.12
N GLN A 5 2.23 -3.02 16.04
CA GLN A 5 2.87 -1.71 16.23
C GLN A 5 3.63 -1.27 14.97
N PHE A 6 4.33 -2.21 14.33
CA PHE A 6 5.02 -1.93 13.07
C PHE A 6 4.03 -1.51 11.96
N LYS A 7 2.91 -2.24 11.82
CA LYS A 7 1.87 -1.91 10.84
C LYS A 7 1.26 -0.53 11.07
N GLU A 8 1.01 -0.17 12.33
CA GLU A 8 0.47 1.14 12.70
C GLU A 8 1.48 2.26 12.49
N GLU A 9 2.74 2.09 12.90
CA GLU A 9 3.80 3.08 12.65
C GLU A 9 3.99 3.33 11.16
N VAL A 10 4.04 2.27 10.35
CA VAL A 10 4.17 2.41 8.90
C VAL A 10 2.93 3.09 8.32
N ARG A 11 1.72 2.71 8.75
CA ARG A 11 0.47 3.35 8.31
C ARG A 11 0.45 4.85 8.59
N GLU A 12 0.91 5.29 9.75
CA GLU A 12 0.94 6.72 10.10
C GLU A 12 1.92 7.51 9.21
N VAL A 13 3.11 6.97 8.96
CA VAL A 13 4.08 7.63 8.07
C VAL A 13 3.54 7.67 6.63
N ILE A 14 2.88 6.61 6.16
CA ILE A 14 2.24 6.55 4.83
C ILE A 14 1.11 7.59 4.67
N LYS A 15 0.25 7.74 5.68
CA LYS A 15 -0.78 8.79 5.68
C LYS A 15 -0.16 10.19 5.58
N GLY A 16 0.95 10.41 6.29
CA GLY A 16 1.73 11.65 6.19
C GLY A 16 2.20 11.90 4.76
N TYR A 17 2.79 10.89 4.13
CA TYR A 17 3.25 10.98 2.73
C TYR A 17 2.11 11.31 1.76
N GLY A 18 0.99 10.59 1.82
CA GLY A 18 -0.18 10.87 0.96
C GLY A 18 -0.67 12.31 1.10
N LYS A 19 -0.74 12.83 2.33
CA LYS A 19 -1.08 14.22 2.59
C LYS A 19 -0.07 15.20 1.96
N ASP A 20 1.23 14.93 2.08
CA ASP A 20 2.28 15.80 1.56
C ASP A 20 2.26 15.90 0.03
N ILE A 21 1.81 14.86 -0.66
CA ILE A 21 1.68 14.83 -2.13
C ILE A 21 0.26 15.14 -2.64
N GLY A 22 -0.70 15.39 -1.73
CA GLY A 22 -2.09 15.69 -2.09
C GLY A 22 -2.91 14.50 -2.59
N VAL A 23 -2.54 13.26 -2.24
CA VAL A 23 -3.24 12.03 -2.62
C VAL A 23 -3.84 11.35 -1.38
N ASP A 24 -5.15 11.11 -1.38
CA ASP A 24 -5.83 10.29 -0.34
C ASP A 24 -5.85 8.83 -0.79
N PHE A 25 -5.07 7.99 -0.10
CA PHE A 25 -5.02 6.55 -0.36
C PHE A 25 -4.92 5.74 0.94
N GLU A 26 -5.36 4.49 0.88
CA GLU A 26 -5.30 3.55 1.99
C GLU A 26 -4.47 2.32 1.61
N VAL A 27 -3.52 1.97 2.48
CA VAL A 27 -2.73 0.74 2.33
C VAL A 27 -3.44 -0.42 2.99
N VAL A 28 -3.63 -1.49 2.22
CA VAL A 28 -4.29 -2.71 2.66
C VAL A 28 -3.27 -3.86 2.62
N TYR A 29 -2.93 -4.39 3.79
CA TYR A 29 -2.02 -5.52 3.90
C TYR A 29 -2.77 -6.83 3.66
N LEU A 30 -2.39 -7.54 2.60
CA LEU A 30 -3.03 -8.77 2.14
C LEU A 30 -2.01 -9.93 2.12
N ASP A 31 -2.53 -11.15 2.15
CA ASP A 31 -1.79 -12.35 1.75
C ASP A 31 -2.00 -12.61 0.25
N GLU A 32 -1.09 -13.34 -0.40
CA GLU A 32 -1.15 -13.64 -1.85
C GLU A 32 -2.50 -14.21 -2.31
N ASP A 33 -3.13 -15.03 -1.48
CA ASP A 33 -4.44 -15.62 -1.78
C ASP A 33 -5.56 -14.57 -1.88
N THR A 34 -5.45 -13.49 -1.09
CA THR A 34 -6.41 -12.39 -0.98
C THR A 34 -6.10 -11.21 -1.90
N MET A 35 -4.95 -11.21 -2.58
CA MET A 35 -4.60 -10.20 -3.56
C MET A 35 -5.63 -10.16 -4.72
N PRO A 36 -5.88 -8.98 -5.30
CA PRO A 36 -6.71 -8.85 -6.50
C PRO A 36 -6.22 -9.82 -7.59
N LYS A 37 -7.15 -10.42 -8.34
CA LYS A 37 -6.82 -11.46 -9.35
C LYS A 37 -5.76 -11.00 -10.34
N ASP A 38 -5.84 -9.75 -10.77
CA ASP A 38 -4.93 -9.16 -11.77
C ASP A 38 -3.60 -8.70 -11.16
N ALA A 39 -3.46 -8.73 -9.83
CA ALA A 39 -2.27 -8.37 -9.08
C ALA A 39 -1.66 -9.56 -8.31
N LYS A 40 -2.19 -10.78 -8.49
CA LYS A 40 -1.61 -11.97 -7.87
C LYS A 40 -0.17 -12.19 -8.38
N GLY A 41 0.73 -12.46 -7.45
CA GLY A 41 2.16 -12.59 -7.74
C GLY A 41 2.94 -11.27 -7.59
N SER A 42 2.28 -10.11 -7.68
CA SER A 42 2.92 -8.81 -7.44
C SER A 42 3.22 -8.57 -5.94
N THR A 43 4.11 -7.62 -5.66
CA THR A 43 4.37 -7.14 -4.29
C THR A 43 3.33 -6.09 -3.87
N GLY A 44 2.95 -5.22 -4.80
CA GLY A 44 1.95 -4.18 -4.63
C GLY A 44 1.03 -4.08 -5.84
N SER A 45 0.00 -3.27 -5.70
CA SER A 45 -0.83 -2.77 -6.80
C SER A 45 -1.51 -1.47 -6.39
N ALA A 46 -2.06 -0.74 -7.34
CA ALA A 46 -2.96 0.37 -7.09
C ALA A 46 -4.33 0.13 -7.74
N LEU A 47 -5.40 0.41 -7.00
CA LEU A 47 -6.76 0.37 -7.54
C LEU A 47 -7.66 1.42 -6.89
N ILE A 48 -8.66 1.87 -7.64
CA ILE A 48 -9.70 2.76 -7.09
C ILE A 48 -10.85 1.89 -6.56
N ASN A 49 -11.18 2.06 -5.28
CA ASN A 49 -12.39 1.50 -4.71
C ASN A 49 -13.59 2.22 -5.33
N LYS A 50 -14.40 1.48 -6.09
CA LYS A 50 -15.54 2.05 -6.82
C LYS A 50 -16.69 2.54 -5.92
N GLU A 51 -16.75 2.06 -4.67
CA GLU A 51 -17.79 2.46 -3.72
C GLU A 51 -17.41 3.71 -2.95
N THR A 52 -16.13 3.84 -2.57
CA THR A 52 -15.65 4.95 -1.75
C THR A 52 -14.88 6.02 -2.55
N GLU A 53 -14.61 5.75 -3.82
CA GLU A 53 -13.74 6.54 -4.71
C GLU A 53 -12.31 6.72 -4.19
N LYS A 54 -11.95 6.03 -3.10
CA LYS A 54 -10.61 6.08 -2.52
C LYS A 54 -9.65 5.19 -3.27
N MET A 55 -8.41 5.65 -3.37
CA MET A 55 -7.32 4.81 -3.82
C MET A 55 -6.97 3.79 -2.73
N LEU A 56 -6.85 2.53 -3.13
CA LEU A 56 -6.33 1.44 -2.31
C LEU A 56 -5.01 0.97 -2.89
N ILE A 57 -4.06 0.68 -2.00
CA ILE A 57 -2.78 0.05 -2.32
C ILE A 57 -2.74 -1.31 -1.62
N PRO A 58 -3.17 -2.40 -2.28
CA PRO A 58 -2.98 -3.75 -1.81
C PRO A 58 -1.50 -4.13 -1.81
N ILE A 59 -1.01 -4.65 -0.69
CA ILE A 59 0.39 -5.07 -0.54
C ILE A 59 0.45 -6.49 0.02
N ASP A 60 1.19 -7.36 -0.67
CA ASP A 60 1.51 -8.70 -0.17
C ASP A 60 2.56 -8.59 0.95
N VAL A 61 2.09 -8.64 2.20
CA VAL A 61 2.94 -8.42 3.38
C VAL A 61 4.03 -9.49 3.51
N ASN A 62 3.86 -10.65 2.89
CA ASN A 62 4.84 -11.73 2.95
C ASN A 62 6.05 -11.47 2.06
N LYS A 63 5.92 -10.58 1.06
CA LYS A 63 7.01 -10.16 0.17
C LYS A 63 7.77 -8.95 0.71
N ILE A 64 7.24 -8.29 1.74
CA ILE A 64 7.88 -7.15 2.40
C ILE A 64 8.90 -7.63 3.43
N LYS A 65 10.16 -7.22 3.25
CA LYS A 65 11.28 -7.61 4.11
C LYS A 65 11.52 -6.64 5.26
N ASP A 66 11.18 -5.38 5.06
CA ASP A 66 11.44 -4.27 5.98
C ASP A 66 10.62 -3.03 5.59
N ALA A 67 10.66 -1.99 6.43
CA ALA A 67 9.92 -0.74 6.17
C ALA A 67 10.38 -0.02 4.89
N VAL A 68 11.68 -0.04 4.55
CA VAL A 68 12.19 0.65 3.36
C VAL A 68 11.65 -0.02 2.08
N SER A 69 11.59 -1.35 2.08
CA SER A 69 10.96 -2.11 0.99
C SER A 69 9.48 -1.74 0.82
N LEU A 70 8.74 -1.61 1.93
CA LEU A 70 7.33 -1.18 1.91
C LEU A 70 7.16 0.24 1.35
N TRP A 71 8.05 1.15 1.75
CA TRP A 71 8.10 2.52 1.21
C TRP A 71 8.33 2.56 -0.29
N GLY A 72 9.28 1.76 -0.79
CA GLY A 72 9.57 1.69 -2.22
C GLY A 72 8.35 1.29 -3.05
N VAL A 73 7.64 0.24 -2.62
CA VAL A 73 6.42 -0.24 -3.28
C VAL A 73 5.34 0.83 -3.29
N ILE A 74 5.07 1.49 -2.16
CA ILE A 74 4.02 2.52 -2.09
C ILE A 74 4.36 3.72 -2.99
N ALA A 75 5.61 4.16 -3.00
CA ALA A 75 6.04 5.25 -3.85
C ALA A 75 5.89 4.90 -5.35
N GLU A 76 6.24 3.67 -5.73
CA GLU A 76 6.07 3.15 -7.09
C GLU A 76 4.59 3.14 -7.50
N GLU A 77 3.71 2.52 -6.71
CA GLU A 77 2.28 2.42 -7.00
C GLU A 77 1.59 3.79 -7.08
N VAL A 78 2.00 4.74 -6.22
CA VAL A 78 1.49 6.12 -6.26
C VAL A 78 2.00 6.88 -7.48
N SER A 79 3.25 6.64 -7.92
CA SER A 79 3.83 7.32 -9.09
C SER A 79 3.10 6.98 -10.39
N HIS A 80 2.63 5.74 -10.53
CA HIS A 80 1.86 5.29 -11.70
C HIS A 80 0.49 5.96 -11.86
N ILE A 81 0.00 6.67 -10.84
CA ILE A 81 -1.27 7.41 -10.90
C ILE A 81 -1.06 8.87 -11.28
N GLN A 82 0.13 9.40 -11.05
CA GLN A 82 0.47 10.77 -11.44
C GLN A 82 0.94 10.86 -12.90
N GLU A 83 1.17 9.73 -13.57
CA GLU A 83 1.39 9.65 -15.03
C GLU A 83 0.09 9.86 -15.82
#